data_AF-A0A1G0LTS8-F1
#
_entry.id   AF-A0A1G0LTS8-F1
#
_cell.length_a   1.000
_cell.length_b   1.000
_cell.length_c   1.000
_cell.angle_alpha   90.00
_cell.angle_beta   90.00
_cell.angle_gamma   90.00
#
_symmetry.space_group_name_H-M   'P 1'
#
loop_
_entity.id
_entity.type
_entity.pdbx_description
1 polymer ?
#
loop_
_entity_poly.entity_id
_entity_poly.type
_entity_poly.pdbx_seq_one_letter_code
_entity_poly.pdbx_strand_id
1 'polypeptide(L)'
;MAESNYIEPEDLPVEITSVGLLAGGIPFELPPEGIAFEELEKGLIIKAMERADWVIGKAAPLLGMSYKTLQYRLDKFEIERPDKRVK
;
A
#
# COMPACT_ATOMS: atom_id res chain seq x y z
N MET A 1 -18.82 39.94 -11.49
CA MET A 1 -17.37 40.00 -11.73
C MET A 1 -16.73 39.34 -10.51
N ALA A 2 -16.22 38.12 -10.67
CA ALA A 2 -15.43 37.45 -9.65
C ALA A 2 -14.02 37.35 -10.24
N GLU A 3 -13.11 38.05 -9.59
CA GLU A 3 -11.74 38.32 -10.02
C GLU A 3 -10.83 37.33 -9.31
N SER A 4 -10.46 36.23 -9.96
CA SER A 4 -9.17 35.52 -9.77
C SER A 4 -9.20 34.20 -10.53
N ASN A 5 -8.19 34.00 -11.37
CA ASN A 5 -8.04 32.85 -12.27
C ASN A 5 -7.20 31.72 -11.63
N TYR A 6 -7.23 31.62 -10.31
CA TYR A 6 -6.46 30.66 -9.51
C TYR A 6 -7.40 29.93 -8.55
N ILE A 7 -7.21 28.63 -8.43
CA ILE A 7 -7.94 27.76 -7.51
C ILE A 7 -7.00 27.51 -6.34
N GLU A 8 -7.39 27.91 -5.13
CA GLU A 8 -6.64 27.62 -3.91
C GLU A 8 -6.98 26.20 -3.42
N PRO A 9 -6.09 25.51 -2.68
CA PRO A 9 -6.36 24.15 -2.18
C PRO A 9 -7.60 24.08 -1.26
N GLU A 10 -8.08 25.22 -0.77
CA GLU A 10 -9.27 25.39 0.05
C GLU A 10 -10.57 25.40 -0.77
N ASP A 11 -10.49 25.74 -2.06
CA ASP A 11 -11.61 25.76 -3.02
C ASP A 11 -11.91 24.38 -3.62
N LEU A 12 -11.04 23.41 -3.37
CA LEU A 12 -11.16 22.06 -3.86
C LEU A 12 -12.17 21.27 -3.00
N PRO A 13 -13.24 20.68 -3.56
CA PRO A 13 -14.17 19.86 -2.79
C PRO A 13 -13.46 18.79 -1.96
N VAL A 14 -13.99 18.50 -0.77
CA VAL A 14 -13.41 17.53 0.19
C VAL A 14 -13.10 16.17 -0.46
N GLU A 15 -13.81 15.81 -1.52
CA GLU A 15 -13.61 14.59 -2.30
C GLU A 15 -12.24 14.54 -2.98
N ILE A 16 -11.73 15.65 -3.51
CA ILE A 16 -10.39 15.74 -4.13
C ILE A 16 -9.28 15.98 -3.12
N THR A 17 -9.56 16.67 -2.01
CA THR A 17 -8.62 16.74 -0.87
C THR A 17 -8.43 15.36 -0.23
N SER A 18 -9.49 14.53 -0.24
CA SER A 18 -9.48 13.18 0.33
C SER A 18 -8.85 12.11 -0.56
N VAL A 19 -8.61 12.37 -1.85
CA VAL A 19 -7.82 11.45 -2.70
C VAL A 19 -6.40 11.28 -2.13
N GLY A 20 -5.86 12.32 -1.49
CA GLY A 20 -4.58 12.25 -0.76
C GLY A 20 -4.64 11.46 0.55
N LEU A 21 -5.83 11.22 1.12
CA LEU A 21 -6.04 10.51 2.39
C LEU A 21 -6.27 9.00 2.23
N LEU A 22 -6.54 8.51 1.01
CA LEU A 22 -6.70 7.06 0.76
C LEU A 22 -5.38 6.28 0.95
N ALA A 23 -4.25 6.97 0.95
CA ALA A 23 -2.98 6.43 1.40
C ALA A 23 -2.56 7.22 2.63
N GLY A 24 -2.72 6.64 3.82
CA GLY A 24 -1.96 7.05 4.99
C GLY A 24 -0.48 6.89 4.67
N GLY A 25 0.11 7.91 4.05
CA GLY A 25 1.52 7.94 3.71
C GLY A 25 2.30 7.80 5.00
N ILE A 26 2.97 6.66 5.16
CA ILE A 26 3.85 6.47 6.30
C ILE A 26 5.04 7.41 6.05
N PRO A 27 5.39 8.32 6.98
CA PRO A 27 6.62 9.09 6.85
C PRO A 27 7.77 8.09 6.79
N PHE A 28 8.32 7.90 5.59
CA PHE A 28 9.38 6.95 5.31
C PHE A 28 10.67 7.74 5.08
N GLU A 29 11.54 7.73 6.08
CA GLU A 29 12.87 8.31 5.98
C GLU A 29 13.81 7.28 5.38
N LEU A 30 14.41 7.61 4.24
CA LEU A 30 15.37 6.73 3.56
C LEU A 30 16.73 6.82 4.28
N PRO A 31 17.27 5.72 4.84
CA PRO A 31 18.58 5.72 5.48
C PRO A 31 19.72 6.01 4.48
N PRO A 32 20.83 6.61 4.93
CA PRO A 32 21.97 6.93 4.06
C PRO A 32 22.68 5.68 3.51
N GLU A 33 22.56 4.53 4.19
CA GLU A 33 23.04 3.23 3.71
C GLU A 33 22.15 2.62 2.61
N GLY A 34 20.99 3.22 2.34
CA GLY A 34 19.99 2.71 1.39
C GLY A 34 19.10 1.61 1.97
N ILE A 35 18.16 1.13 1.15
CA ILE A 35 17.24 0.05 1.54
C ILE A 35 17.24 -1.06 0.50
N ALA A 36 17.12 -2.30 0.97
CA ALA A 36 16.76 -3.42 0.13
C ALA A 36 15.26 -3.34 -0.17
N PHE A 37 14.91 -2.65 -1.26
CA PHE A 37 13.52 -2.46 -1.67
C PHE A 37 12.76 -3.80 -1.77
N GLU A 38 13.43 -4.85 -2.25
CA GLU A 38 12.84 -6.17 -2.37
C GLU A 38 12.50 -6.80 -1.00
N GLU A 39 13.36 -6.66 0.01
CA GLU A 39 13.08 -7.17 1.36
C GLU A 39 11.97 -6.38 2.05
N LEU A 40 11.96 -5.05 1.87
CA LEU A 40 10.88 -4.19 2.36
C LEU A 40 9.55 -4.60 1.72
N GLU A 41 9.54 -4.78 0.40
CA GLU A 41 8.36 -5.21 -0.35
C GLU A 41 7.85 -6.57 0.12
N LYS A 42 8.73 -7.57 0.26
CA LYS A 42 8.38 -8.89 0.83
C LYS A 42 7.76 -8.74 2.22
N GLY A 43 8.36 -7.95 3.09
CA GLY A 43 7.86 -7.70 4.44
C GLY A 43 6.48 -7.05 4.46
N LEU A 44 6.22 -6.10 3.56
CA LEU A 44 4.90 -5.47 3.41
C LEU A 44 3.84 -6.47 2.92
N ILE A 45 4.19 -7.30 1.94
CA ILE A 45 3.30 -8.35 1.41
C ILE A 45 2.92 -9.35 2.50
N ILE A 46 3.88 -9.84 3.27
CA ILE A 46 3.63 -10.79 4.38
C ILE A 46 2.68 -10.16 5.40
N LYS A 47 2.98 -8.94 5.88
CA LYS A 47 2.12 -8.26 6.87
C LYS A 47 0.70 -8.02 6.35
N ALA A 48 0.54 -7.68 5.07
CA ALA A 48 -0.78 -7.52 4.46
C ALA A 48 -1.52 -8.85 4.37
N MET A 49 -0.84 -9.94 4.00
CA MET A 49 -1.41 -11.28 3.95
C MET A 49 -1.81 -11.79 5.34
N GLU A 50 -0.99 -11.57 6.35
CA GLU A 50 -1.32 -11.92 7.74
C GLU A 50 -2.55 -11.18 8.24
N ARG A 51 -2.64 -9.86 7.98
CA ARG A 51 -3.81 -9.04 8.33
C ARG A 51 -5.07 -9.45 7.56
N ALA A 52 -4.91 -10.06 6.41
CA ALA A 52 -5.97 -10.49 5.52
C ALA A 52 -6.35 -11.98 5.68
N ASP A 53 -5.86 -12.67 6.72
CA ASP A 53 -6.06 -14.11 6.91
C ASP A 53 -5.62 -14.95 5.69
N TRP A 54 -4.57 -14.51 5.00
CA TRP A 54 -4.05 -15.12 3.77
C TRP A 54 -5.03 -15.06 2.58
N VAL A 55 -6.00 -14.14 2.60
CA VAL A 55 -6.91 -13.91 1.48
C VAL A 55 -6.38 -12.78 0.60
N ILE A 56 -5.87 -13.12 -0.59
CA ILE A 56 -5.27 -12.15 -1.55
C ILE A 56 -6.24 -11.01 -1.88
N GLY A 57 -7.54 -11.30 -2.04
CA GLY A 57 -8.57 -10.28 -2.31
C GLY A 57 -8.75 -9.25 -1.20
N LYS A 58 -8.40 -9.59 0.04
CA LYS A 58 -8.39 -8.67 1.19
C LYS A 58 -7.03 -8.01 1.40
N ALA A 59 -5.93 -8.69 1.03
CA ALA A 59 -4.57 -8.17 1.18
C ALA A 59 -4.22 -7.12 0.12
N ALA A 60 -4.66 -7.32 -1.13
CA ALA A 60 -4.37 -6.43 -2.25
C ALA A 60 -4.79 -4.96 -2.00
N PRO A 61 -6.01 -4.66 -1.50
CA PRO A 61 -6.39 -3.28 -1.20
C PRO A 61 -5.59 -2.66 -0.04
N LEU A 62 -5.06 -3.46 0.90
CA LEU A 62 -4.22 -2.94 2.00
C LEU A 62 -2.89 -2.37 1.51
N LEU A 63 -2.40 -2.86 0.37
CA LEU A 63 -1.18 -2.39 -0.27
C LEU A 63 -1.46 -1.44 -1.45
N GLY A 64 -2.73 -1.05 -1.67
CA GLY A 64 -3.11 -0.20 -2.79
C GLY A 64 -2.86 -0.81 -4.16
N MET A 65 -2.85 -2.14 -4.27
CA MET A 65 -2.59 -2.84 -5.54
C MET A 65 -3.73 -3.75 -5.95
N SER A 66 -3.76 -4.11 -7.24
CA SER A 66 -4.73 -5.06 -7.80
C SER A 66 -4.44 -6.50 -7.35
N TYR A 67 -5.48 -7.34 -7.32
CA TYR A 67 -5.37 -8.76 -7.02
C TYR A 67 -4.26 -9.46 -7.84
N LYS A 68 -4.26 -9.25 -9.17
CA LYS A 68 -3.27 -9.86 -10.08
C LYS A 68 -1.84 -9.41 -9.76
N THR A 69 -1.65 -8.16 -9.35
CA THR A 69 -0.34 -7.63 -8.99
C THR A 69 0.18 -8.30 -7.73
N LEU A 70 -0.67 -8.42 -6.70
CA LEU A 70 -0.29 -9.09 -5.46
C LEU A 70 -0.02 -10.58 -5.71
N GLN A 71 -0.86 -11.25 -6.51
CA GLN A 71 -0.68 -12.65 -6.90
C GLN A 71 0.66 -12.87 -7.59
N TYR A 72 1.00 -12.05 -8.59
CA TYR A 72 2.30 -12.14 -9.28
C TYR A 72 3.48 -11.95 -8.32
N ARG A 73 3.35 -11.03 -7.35
CA ARG A 73 4.42 -10.82 -6.37
C ARG A 73 4.57 -11.95 -5.38
N LEU A 74 3.47 -12.55 -4.92
CA LEU A 74 3.51 -13.75 -4.09
C LEU A 74 4.22 -14.90 -4.81
N ASP A 75 3.91 -15.09 -6.09
CA ASP A 75 4.54 -16.11 -6.94
C ASP A 75 6.04 -15.82 -7.15
N LYS A 76 6.38 -14.57 -7.50
CA LYS A 76 7.77 -14.11 -7.69
C LYS A 76 8.62 -14.29 -6.43
N PHE A 77 8.03 -14.10 -5.25
CA PHE A 77 8.74 -14.19 -3.97
C PHE A 77 8.57 -15.53 -3.26
N GLU A 78 7.86 -16.48 -3.87
CA GLU A 78 7.55 -17.79 -3.30
C GLU A 78 7.00 -17.68 -1.87
N ILE A 79 6.16 -16.66 -1.63
CA ILE A 79 5.58 -16.40 -0.30
C ILE A 79 4.37 -17.31 -0.11
N GLU A 80 4.58 -18.37 0.64
CA GLU A 80 3.53 -19.30 1.03
C GLU A 80 3.02 -18.98 2.45
N ARG A 81 1.78 -19.41 2.74
CA ARG A 81 1.25 -19.35 4.09
C ARG A 81 2.19 -20.13 5.00
N PRO A 82 2.76 -19.54 6.07
CA PRO A 82 3.45 -20.30 7.08
C PRO A 82 2.38 -21.22 7.65
N ASP A 83 2.46 -22.48 7.24
CA ASP A 83 1.54 -23.54 7.62
C ASP A 83 1.42 -23.45 9.13
N LYS A 84 0.21 -23.20 9.63
CA LYS A 84 -0.10 -23.32 11.07
C LYS A 84 -0.06 -24.82 11.41
N ARG A 85 1.12 -25.44 11.32
CA ARG A 85 1.50 -26.62 12.08
C ARG A 85 2.27 -26.14 13.29
N VAL A 86 1.56 -25.45 14.18
CA VAL A 86 1.89 -25.54 15.59
C VAL A 86 0.96 -26.62 16.14
N LYS A 87 1.59 -27.69 16.59
CA LYS A 87 1.06 -28.92 17.20
C LYS A 87 -0.25 -28.77 17.96
#